data_AF-A0A661FNE2-F1
#
_entry.id   AF-A0A661FNE2-F1
#
_cell.length_a   1.000
_cell.length_b   1.000
_cell.length_c   1.000
_cell.angle_alpha   90.00
_cell.angle_beta   90.00
_cell.angle_gamma   90.00
#
_symmetry.space_group_name_H-M   'P 1'
#
loop_
_entity.id
_entity.type
_entity.pdbx_description
1 polymer ?
#
loop_
_entity_poly.entity_id
_entity_poly.type
_entity_poly.pdbx_seq_one_letter_code
_entity_poly.pdbx_strand_id
1 'polypeptide(L)'
;MSEFLVIRLGEKPDQLAQWIAVDSSGARHSTPVAGALSDAAVDIGSRQVIVLVPSAEVLSTTVDIPLKGAKLIAALPFALEEYLADDID
;
A
#
# COMPACT_ATOMS: atom_id res chain seq x y z
N MET A 1 -22.52 1.90 7.71
CA MET A 1 -21.48 2.87 7.36
C MET A 1 -20.17 2.09 7.39
N SER A 2 -19.40 2.08 6.31
CA SER A 2 -18.15 1.30 6.27
C SER A 2 -17.07 2.02 7.05
N GLU A 3 -16.39 1.30 7.93
CA GLU A 3 -15.24 1.79 8.70
C GLU A 3 -13.97 1.06 8.27
N PHE A 4 -12.86 1.79 8.32
CA PHE A 4 -11.56 1.31 7.92
C PHE A 4 -10.53 1.51 9.04
N LEU A 5 -9.63 0.57 9.19
CA LEU A 5 -8.36 0.78 9.88
C LEU A 5 -7.29 1.04 8.83
N VAL A 6 -6.77 2.25 8.78
CA VAL A 6 -5.66 2.61 7.87
C VAL A 6 -4.36 2.44 8.62
N ILE A 7 -3.48 1.58 8.12
CA ILE A 7 -2.18 1.26 8.71
C ILE A 7 -1.08 1.75 7.77
N ARG A 8 -0.20 2.62 8.25
CA ARG A 8 1.05 2.99 7.58
C ARG A 8 2.19 2.14 8.14
N LEU A 9 2.89 1.41 7.26
CA LEU A 9 4.08 0.66 7.63
C LEU A 9 5.27 1.60 7.84
N GLY A 10 6.19 1.18 8.71
CA GLY A 10 7.53 1.78 8.78
C GLY A 10 8.34 1.47 7.53
N GLU A 11 9.42 2.21 7.30
CA GLU A 11 10.35 2.00 6.17
C GLU A 11 11.10 0.67 6.30
N LYS A 12 11.28 0.18 7.53
CA LYS A 12 11.94 -1.08 7.82
C LYS A 12 11.07 -1.97 8.70
N PRO A 13 11.23 -3.31 8.65
CA PRO A 13 10.41 -4.24 9.43
C PRO A 13 10.45 -4.04 10.96
N ASP A 14 11.53 -3.47 11.48
CA ASP A 14 11.75 -3.19 12.90
C ASP A 14 11.20 -1.82 13.35
N GLN A 15 10.74 -0.99 12.42
CA GLN A 15 10.15 0.31 12.74
C GLN A 15 8.67 0.18 13.13
N LEU A 16 8.24 1.10 14.00
CA LEU A 16 6.85 1.17 14.42
C LEU A 16 5.93 1.48 13.23
N ALA A 17 4.84 0.74 13.13
CA ALA A 17 3.72 1.07 12.28
C ALA A 17 2.89 2.18 12.95
N GLN A 18 2.08 2.87 12.15
CA GLN A 18 1.12 3.85 12.63
C GLN A 18 -0.25 3.50 12.09
N TRP A 19 -1.31 3.65 12.87
CA TRP A 19 -2.66 3.37 12.38
C TRP A 19 -3.73 4.28 12.97
N ILE A 20 -4.85 4.35 12.26
CA ILE A 20 -6.00 5.16 12.64
C ILE A 20 -7.31 4.58 12.07
N ALA A 21 -8.39 4.67 12.84
CA ALA A 21 -9.73 4.35 12.38
C ALA A 21 -10.36 5.55 11.65
N VAL A 22 -10.92 5.31 10.46
CA VAL A 22 -11.62 6.30 9.65
C VAL A 22 -12.92 5.73 9.10
N ASP A 23 -13.87 6.58 8.72
CA ASP A 23 -15.04 6.17 7.93
C ASP A 23 -14.79 6.30 6.42
N SER A 24 -15.81 5.95 5.63
CA SER A 24 -15.79 6.04 4.16
C SER A 24 -15.60 7.45 3.60
N SER A 25 -15.78 8.51 4.39
CA SER A 25 -15.48 9.89 4.00
C SER A 25 -14.05 10.31 4.33
N GLY A 26 -13.30 9.45 5.03
CA GLY A 26 -11.96 9.75 5.55
C GLY A 26 -11.98 10.54 6.86
N ALA A 27 -13.15 10.74 7.48
CA ALA A 27 -13.22 11.38 8.78
C ALA A 27 -12.63 10.45 9.86
N ARG A 28 -11.86 11.02 10.79
CA ARG A 28 -11.19 10.26 11.85
C ARG A 28 -12.17 9.86 12.95
N HIS A 29 -12.10 8.61 13.37
CA HIS A 29 -12.88 8.04 14.47
C HIS A 29 -12.02 7.63 15.67
N SER A 30 -10.70 7.64 15.53
CA SER A 30 -9.75 7.42 16.62
C SER A 30 -8.59 8.42 16.60
N THR A 31 -7.81 8.46 17.69
CA THR A 31 -6.47 9.05 17.66
C THR A 31 -5.52 8.13 16.90
N PRO A 32 -4.50 8.68 16.21
CA PRO A 32 -3.44 7.85 15.66
C PRO A 32 -2.70 7.10 16.77
N VAL A 33 -2.36 5.85 16.51
CA VAL A 33 -1.54 5.00 17.38
C VAL A 33 -0.25 4.65 16.66
N ALA A 34 0.85 4.48 17.40
CA ALA A 34 2.11 3.98 16.89
C ALA A 34 2.58 2.80 17.75
N GLY A 35 3.02 1.72 17.13
CA GLY A 35 3.40 0.49 17.82
C GLY A 35 3.92 -0.59 16.88
N ALA A 36 4.13 -1.80 17.39
CA ALA A 36 4.46 -2.92 16.52
C ALA A 36 3.27 -3.23 15.60
N LEU A 37 3.51 -3.68 14.38
CA LEU A 37 2.43 -3.99 13.43
C LEU A 37 1.43 -5.02 13.99
N SER A 38 1.90 -5.95 14.81
CA SER A 38 1.06 -6.92 15.51
C SER A 38 0.05 -6.27 16.46
N ASP A 39 0.38 -5.11 17.04
CA ASP A 39 -0.47 -4.44 18.02
C ASP A 39 -1.71 -3.84 17.35
N ALA A 40 -1.63 -3.50 16.07
CA ALA A 40 -2.76 -2.99 15.29
C ALA A 40 -3.94 -3.97 15.24
N ALA A 41 -3.68 -5.29 15.41
CA ALA A 41 -4.72 -6.31 15.43
C ALA A 41 -5.79 -6.07 16.50
N VAL A 42 -5.41 -5.44 17.63
CA VAL A 42 -6.32 -5.09 18.72
C VAL A 42 -7.36 -4.04 18.28
N ASP A 43 -7.00 -3.15 17.36
CA ASP A 43 -7.82 -2.02 16.93
C ASP A 43 -8.63 -2.28 15.64
N ILE A 44 -8.45 -3.43 14.99
CA ILE A 44 -9.16 -3.80 13.74
C ILE A 44 -10.67 -3.90 13.98
N GLY A 45 -11.10 -4.64 15.01
CA GLY A 45 -12.52 -4.93 15.25
C GLY A 45 -13.20 -5.53 14.01
N SER A 46 -14.31 -4.92 13.56
CA SER A 46 -15.05 -5.31 12.35
C SER A 46 -14.71 -4.46 11.11
N ARG A 47 -13.63 -3.67 11.16
CA ARG A 47 -13.26 -2.71 10.11
C ARG A 47 -12.53 -3.41 8.97
N GLN A 48 -12.65 -2.85 7.77
CA GLN A 48 -11.78 -3.24 6.67
C GLN A 48 -10.38 -2.63 6.87
N VAL A 49 -9.33 -3.35 6.51
CA VAL A 49 -7.96 -2.85 6.68
C VAL A 49 -7.44 -2.30 5.36
N ILE A 50 -6.84 -1.10 5.41
CA ILE A 50 -6.11 -0.48 4.31
C ILE A 50 -4.66 -0.31 4.76
N VAL A 51 -3.70 -0.83 3.97
CA VAL A 51 -2.28 -0.71 4.29
C VAL A 51 -1.61 0.27 3.33
N LEU A 52 -0.88 1.23 3.89
CA LEU A 52 -0.03 2.18 3.19
C LEU A 52 1.42 1.71 3.32
N VAL A 53 2.02 1.36 2.19
CA VAL A 53 3.42 0.95 2.09
C VAL A 53 4.34 2.18 1.94
N PRO A 54 5.62 2.10 2.36
CA PRO A 54 6.57 3.19 2.17
C PRO A 54 6.78 3.47 0.68
N SER A 55 6.59 4.72 0.25
CA SER A 55 6.72 5.07 -1.17
C SER A 55 8.14 4.92 -1.72
N ALA A 56 9.16 5.00 -0.85
CA ALA A 56 10.55 4.75 -1.23
C ALA A 56 10.78 3.30 -1.71
N GLU A 57 9.94 2.37 -1.27
CA GLU A 57 9.99 0.95 -1.62
C GLU A 57 9.02 0.60 -2.78
N VAL A 58 8.43 1.61 -3.44
CA VAL A 58 7.47 1.42 -4.54
C VAL A 58 7.91 2.22 -5.76
N LEU A 59 8.12 1.53 -6.88
CA LEU A 59 8.33 2.18 -8.17
C LEU A 59 6.98 2.68 -8.72
N SER A 60 6.81 3.99 -8.77
CA SER A 60 5.73 4.64 -9.51
C SER A 60 6.31 5.29 -10.76
N THR A 61 5.94 4.80 -11.94
CA THR A 61 6.46 5.25 -13.22
C THR A 61 5.38 5.27 -14.30
N THR A 62 5.67 5.87 -15.44
CA THR A 62 4.82 5.88 -16.63
C THR A 62 5.59 5.28 -17.80
N VAL A 63 4.95 4.41 -18.57
CA VAL A 63 5.55 3.72 -19.72
C VAL A 63 4.64 3.81 -20.92
N ASP A 64 5.21 4.14 -22.06
CA ASP A 64 4.51 4.15 -23.35
C ASP A 64 4.60 2.76 -24.01
N ILE A 65 3.48 2.03 -24.01
CA ILE A 65 3.42 0.70 -24.66
C ILE A 65 2.79 0.85 -26.05
N PRO A 66 3.51 0.53 -27.15
CA PRO A 66 3.03 0.72 -28.51
C PRO A 66 2.06 -0.39 -28.98
N LEU A 67 1.16 -0.87 -28.10
CA LEU A 67 0.21 -1.97 -28.38
C LEU A 67 -1.24 -1.52 -28.17
N LYS A 68 -2.14 -1.98 -29.04
CA LYS A 68 -3.59 -1.81 -28.88
C LYS A 68 -4.21 -3.13 -28.37
N GLY A 69 -4.92 -3.10 -27.24
CA GLY A 69 -5.78 -4.20 -26.78
C GLY A 69 -5.33 -4.93 -25.50
N ALA A 70 -6.01 -6.04 -25.18
CA ALA A 70 -5.98 -6.77 -23.90
C ALA A 70 -4.61 -7.39 -23.49
N LYS A 71 -3.54 -7.14 -24.24
CA LYS A 71 -2.18 -7.63 -23.93
C LYS A 71 -1.32 -6.62 -23.15
N LEU A 72 -1.85 -5.47 -22.74
CA LEU A 72 -1.09 -4.45 -22.01
C LEU A 72 -0.46 -4.98 -20.72
N ILE A 73 -1.22 -5.72 -19.89
CA ILE A 73 -0.71 -6.26 -18.63
C ILE A 73 0.43 -7.27 -18.87
N ALA A 74 0.32 -8.08 -19.93
CA ALA A 74 1.35 -9.06 -20.28
C ALA A 74 2.61 -8.42 -20.88
N ALA A 75 2.48 -7.24 -21.50
CA ALA A 75 3.60 -6.49 -22.09
C ALA A 75 4.30 -5.56 -21.08
N LEU A 76 3.63 -5.22 -19.97
CA LEU A 76 4.15 -4.29 -18.97
C LEU A 76 5.47 -4.74 -18.34
N PRO A 77 5.67 -6.02 -17.93
CA PRO A 77 6.95 -6.49 -17.40
C PRO A 77 8.12 -6.19 -18.34
N PHE A 78 8.03 -6.62 -19.61
CA PHE A 78 9.08 -6.39 -20.61
C PHE A 78 9.36 -4.91 -20.86
N ALA A 79 8.32 -4.06 -20.82
CA ALA A 79 8.49 -2.63 -21.00
C ALA A 79 9.17 -1.95 -19.79
N LEU A 80 9.21 -2.61 -18.63
CA LEU A 80 9.82 -2.12 -17.39
C LEU A 80 11.22 -2.68 -17.14
N GLU A 81 11.69 -3.68 -17.89
CA GLU A 81 12.97 -4.39 -17.68
C GLU A 81 14.19 -3.46 -17.63
N GLU A 82 14.24 -2.44 -18.50
CA GLU A 82 15.32 -1.46 -18.51
C GLU A 82 15.26 -0.45 -17.34
N TYR A 83 14.14 -0.41 -16.61
CA TYR A 83 13.88 0.55 -15.53
C TYR A 83 13.97 -0.08 -14.14
N LEU A 84 14.01 -1.41 -14.03
CA LEU A 84 14.18 -2.10 -12.76
C LEU A 84 15.64 -2.46 -12.53
N ALA A 85 16.07 -2.33 -11.28
CA ALA A 85 17.39 -2.78 -10.83
C ALA A 85 17.41 -4.27 -10.47
N ASP A 86 16.23 -4.86 -10.25
CA ASP A 86 16.02 -6.28 -9.96
C ASP A 86 15.32 -6.99 -11.12
N ASP A 87 15.47 -8.31 -11.18
CA ASP A 87 14.83 -9.17 -12.17
C ASP A 87 13.30 -9.21 -11.99
N ILE A 88 12.54 -9.47 -13.06
CA ILE A 88 11.07 -9.38 -13.09
C ILE A 88 10.38 -10.75 -12.88
N ASP A 89 11.15 -11.81 -12.66
CA ASP A 89 10.68 -13.20 -12.50
C ASP A 89 9.70 -13.45 -11.32
#